data_AF-A0A1J5F8V0-F1
#
_entry.id   AF-A0A1J5F8V0-F1
#
_cell.length_a   1.000
_cell.length_b   1.000
_cell.length_c   1.000
_cell.angle_alpha   90.00
_cell.angle_beta   90.00
_cell.angle_gamma   90.00
#
_symmetry.space_group_name_H-M   'P 1'
#
loop_
_entity.id
_entity.type
_entity.pdbx_description
1 polymer ?
#
loop_
_entity_poly.entity_id
_entity_poly.type
_entity_poly.pdbx_seq_one_letter_code
_entity_poly.pdbx_strand_id
1 'polypeptide(L)'
;MIKRIKTYQKLHGVDAIVLFDHFDCGAYKLGGYEFINNDEEVKVHQKNNEKVIEIIKKKFPDMEVAVKYIAINPTGNCTWWTPGREQ
;
A
#
# COMPACT_ATOMS: atom_id res chain seq x y z
N MET A 1 -10.87 -10.35 6.46
CA MET A 1 -10.60 -8.89 6.45
C MET A 1 -11.87 -8.04 6.34
N ILE A 2 -12.58 -8.06 5.20
CA ILE A 2 -13.77 -7.20 4.92
C ILE A 2 -14.82 -7.17 6.06
N LYS A 3 -15.18 -8.33 6.63
CA LYS A 3 -16.15 -8.40 7.74
C LYS A 3 -15.72 -7.55 8.95
N ARG A 4 -14.42 -7.54 9.28
CA ARG A 4 -13.88 -6.78 10.41
C ARG A 4 -13.94 -5.27 10.15
N ILE A 5 -13.57 -4.84 8.95
CA ILE A 5 -13.66 -3.43 8.54
C ILE A 5 -15.11 -2.93 8.66
N LYS A 6 -16.09 -3.71 8.18
CA LYS A 6 -17.52 -3.39 8.35
C LYS A 6 -17.94 -3.27 9.82
N THR A 7 -17.46 -4.18 10.67
CA THR A 7 -17.74 -4.12 12.11
C THR A 7 -17.17 -2.85 12.74
N TYR A 8 -15.93 -2.47 12.43
CA TYR A 8 -15.32 -1.25 12.95
C TYR A 8 -16.04 0.01 12.47
N GLN A 9 -16.41 0.07 11.18
CA GLN A 9 -17.22 1.17 10.64
C GLN A 9 -18.53 1.33 11.40
N LYS A 10 -19.24 0.22 11.66
CA LYS A 10 -20.51 0.25 12.40
C LYS A 10 -20.34 0.67 13.86
N LEU A 11 -19.26 0.25 14.51
CA LEU A 11 -19.05 0.50 15.94
C LEU A 11 -18.47 1.88 16.25
N HIS A 12 -17.60 2.40 15.38
CA HIS A 12 -16.80 3.59 15.67
C HIS A 12 -16.94 4.70 14.63
N GLY A 13 -17.72 4.49 13.56
CA GLY A 13 -17.92 5.51 12.53
C GLY A 13 -16.66 5.84 11.74
N VAL A 14 -15.71 4.90 11.62
CA VAL A 14 -14.50 5.14 10.81
C VAL A 14 -14.88 5.44 9.36
N ASP A 15 -14.17 6.40 8.77
CA ASP A 15 -14.44 6.97 7.46
C ASP A 15 -13.29 6.77 6.47
N ALA A 16 -12.12 6.32 6.93
CA ALA A 16 -10.94 6.11 6.09
C ALA A 16 -10.30 4.73 6.23
N ILE A 17 -9.73 4.23 5.13
CA ILE A 17 -8.85 3.06 5.08
C ILE A 17 -7.50 3.52 4.52
N VAL A 18 -6.43 3.32 5.30
CA VAL A 18 -5.06 3.62 4.89
C VAL A 18 -4.32 2.33 4.61
N LEU A 19 -3.85 2.17 3.38
CA LEU A 19 -3.01 1.07 2.94
C LEU A 19 -1.55 1.47 3.11
N PHE A 20 -0.77 0.64 3.81
CA PHE A 20 0.67 0.80 3.93
C PHE A 20 1.35 -0.23 3.04
N ASP A 21 2.16 0.25 2.11
CA ASP A 21 2.92 -0.56 1.18
C ASP A 21 4.39 -0.16 1.27
N HIS A 22 5.30 -1.13 1.26
CA HIS A 22 6.72 -0.85 1.42
C HIS A 22 7.53 -1.36 0.22
N PHE A 23 8.48 -0.53 -0.20
CA PHE A 23 9.47 -0.89 -1.21
C PHE A 23 10.55 -1.78 -0.58
N ASP A 24 11.18 -2.61 -1.41
CA ASP A 24 12.14 -3.62 -0.99
C ASP A 24 11.56 -4.62 0.04
N CYS A 25 10.42 -5.23 -0.31
CA CYS A 25 9.96 -6.39 0.44
C CYS A 25 10.93 -7.54 0.18
N GLY A 26 11.80 -7.85 1.15
CA GLY A 26 12.72 -8.99 1.08
C GLY A 26 12.05 -10.33 0.74
N ALA A 27 10.72 -10.43 0.87
CA ALA A 27 9.94 -11.58 0.41
C ALA A 27 9.81 -11.67 -1.12
N TYR A 28 9.83 -10.57 -1.87
CA TYR A 28 9.87 -10.61 -3.34
C TYR A 28 11.20 -11.17 -3.86
N LYS A 29 12.29 -10.98 -3.12
CA LYS A 29 13.60 -11.59 -3.43
C LYS A 29 13.63 -13.12 -3.22
N LEU A 30 12.61 -13.70 -2.58
CA LEU A 30 12.48 -15.15 -2.34
C LEU A 30 11.58 -15.84 -3.39
N GLY A 31 11.68 -15.43 -4.67
CA GLY A 31 10.93 -16.02 -5.78
C GLY A 31 9.67 -15.25 -6.21
N GLY A 32 9.62 -13.95 -5.89
CA GLY A 32 8.57 -13.01 -6.31
C GLY A 32 8.98 -12.18 -7.53
N TYR A 33 8.68 -10.88 -7.50
CA TYR A 33 9.02 -9.96 -8.57
C TYR A 33 10.51 -9.64 -8.57
N GLU A 34 11.14 -9.73 -9.73
CA GLU A 34 12.43 -9.10 -10.00
C GLU A 34 12.16 -7.78 -10.73
N PHE A 35 12.62 -6.67 -10.15
CA PHE A 35 12.50 -5.34 -10.74
C PHE A 35 13.85 -4.92 -11.29
N ILE A 36 13.88 -4.39 -12.51
CA ILE A 36 15.11 -3.94 -13.15
C ILE A 36 15.61 -2.63 -12.50
N ASN A 37 14.68 -1.80 -12.02
CA ASN A 37 14.97 -0.54 -11.33
C ASN A 37 13.79 -0.12 -10.43
N ASN A 38 14.04 0.92 -9.61
CA ASN A 38 13.06 1.46 -8.67
C ASN A 38 11.80 2.00 -9.36
N ASP A 39 11.89 2.55 -10.57
CA ASP A 39 10.72 3.10 -11.29
C ASP A 39 9.76 1.99 -11.71
N GLU A 40 10.29 0.84 -12.11
CA GLU A 40 9.49 -0.34 -12.43
C GLU A 40 8.80 -0.91 -11.18
N GLU A 41 9.53 -1.01 -10.06
CA GLU A 41 8.98 -1.43 -8.77
C GLU A 41 7.82 -0.51 -8.36
N VAL A 42 8.04 0.81 -8.37
CA VAL A 42 7.01 1.81 -8.04
C VAL A 42 5.76 1.62 -8.90
N LYS A 43 5.91 1.42 -10.22
CA LYS A 43 4.77 1.21 -11.13
C LYS A 43 4.00 -0.07 -10.82
N VAL A 44 4.69 -1.16 -10.49
CA VAL A 44 4.03 -2.43 -10.14
C VAL A 44 3.26 -2.30 -8.82
N HIS A 45 3.87 -1.68 -7.81
CA HIS A 45 3.22 -1.38 -6.54
C HIS A 45 1.99 -0.48 -6.73
N GLN A 46 2.10 0.61 -7.49
CA GLN A 46 0.98 1.49 -7.84
C GLN A 46 -0.15 0.72 -8.52
N LYS A 47 0.15 -0.06 -9.56
CA LYS A 47 -0.85 -0.87 -10.27
C LYS A 47 -1.53 -1.91 -9.37
N ASN A 48 -0.81 -2.51 -8.44
CA ASN A 48 -1.39 -3.45 -7.49
C ASN A 48 -2.31 -2.73 -6.48
N ASN A 49 -1.87 -1.59 -5.96
CA ASN A 49 -2.66 -0.79 -5.03
C ASN A 49 -3.93 -0.22 -5.69
N GLU A 50 -3.89 0.17 -6.96
CA GLU A 50 -5.09 0.56 -7.72
C GLU A 50 -6.17 -0.53 -7.69
N LYS A 51 -5.80 -1.79 -7.95
CA LYS A 51 -6.75 -2.93 -7.87
C LYS A 51 -7.31 -3.12 -6.47
N VAL A 52 -6.47 -2.95 -5.44
CA VAL A 52 -6.91 -3.04 -4.04
C VAL A 52 -7.90 -1.92 -3.71
N ILE A 53 -7.62 -0.69 -4.14
CA ILE A 53 -8.51 0.46 -3.98
C ILE A 53 -9.86 0.18 -4.65
N GLU A 54 -9.88 -0.35 -5.88
CA GLU A 54 -11.13 -0.71 -6.57
C GLU A 54 -11.96 -1.74 -5.77
N ILE A 55 -11.31 -2.78 -5.25
CA ILE A 55 -11.96 -3.81 -4.42
C ILE A 55 -12.53 -3.20 -3.15
N ILE A 56 -11.79 -2.32 -2.49
CA ILE A 56 -12.21 -1.65 -1.25
C ILE A 56 -13.40 -0.73 -1.54
N LYS A 57 -13.30 0.16 -2.53
CA LYS A 57 -14.39 1.10 -2.90
C LYS A 57 -15.66 0.37 -3.32
N LYS A 58 -15.56 -0.79 -3.99
CA LYS A 58 -16.73 -1.63 -4.30
C LYS A 58 -17.42 -2.18 -3.06
N LYS A 59 -16.72 -2.33 -1.93
CA LYS A 59 -17.26 -2.86 -0.67
C LYS A 59 -17.60 -1.78 0.36
N PHE A 60 -16.95 -0.62 0.25
CA PHE A 60 -17.01 0.53 1.16
C PHE A 60 -17.01 1.83 0.33
N PRO A 61 -18.10 2.15 -0.38
CA PRO A 61 -18.13 3.29 -1.29
C PRO A 61 -17.99 4.64 -0.59
N ASP A 62 -18.42 4.71 0.67
CA ASP A 62 -18.44 5.93 1.47
C ASP A 62 -17.14 6.17 2.27
N MET A 63 -16.16 5.27 2.15
CA MET A 63 -14.89 5.40 2.86
C MET A 63 -13.81 6.02 1.96
N GLU A 64 -13.03 6.94 2.53
CA GLU A 64 -11.78 7.40 1.95
C GLU A 64 -10.78 6.24 1.90
N VAL A 65 -10.03 6.13 0.79
CA VAL A 65 -8.95 5.13 0.66
C VAL A 65 -7.67 5.85 0.26
N ALA A 66 -6.67 5.77 1.12
CA ALA A 66 -5.35 6.37 0.91
C ALA A 66 -4.27 5.29 0.88
N VAL A 67 -3.23 5.51 0.10
CA VAL A 67 -2.04 4.66 0.07
C VAL A 67 -0.85 5.45 0.60
N LYS A 68 -0.09 4.85 1.50
CA LYS A 68 1.15 5.39 2.04
C LYS A 68 2.27 4.41 1.73
N TYR A 69 3.29 4.93 1.05
CA TYR A 69 4.45 4.16 0.66
C TYR A 69 5.58 4.36 1.66
N ILE A 70 6.30 3.28 1.95
CA ILE A 70 7.39 3.25 2.92
C ILE A 70 8.64 2.74 2.19
N ALA A 71 9.72 3.51 2.22
CA ALA A 71 11.02 3.06 1.77
C ALA A 71 11.80 2.52 2.98
N ILE A 72 12.38 1.33 2.84
CA ILE A 72 13.22 0.71 3.86
C ILE A 72 14.66 0.76 3.33
N ASN A 73 15.56 1.39 4.08
CA ASN A 73 16.96 1.45 3.69
C ASN A 73 17.71 0.15 4.10
N PRO A 74 18.94 -0.08 3.62
CA PRO A 74 19.70 -1.30 3.93
C PRO A 74 19.99 -1.52 5.43
N THR A 75 19.95 -0.46 6.24
CA THR A 75 20.12 -0.54 7.71
C THR A 75 18.82 -0.88 8.45
N GLY A 76 17.70 -1.06 7.73
CA GLY A 76 16.38 -1.34 8.28
C GLY A 76 15.60 -0.11 8.75
N ASN A 77 16.07 1.11 8.45
CA ASN A 77 15.35 2.33 8.78
C ASN A 77 14.25 2.60 7.76
N CYS A 78 13.06 2.93 8.25
CA CYS A 78 11.88 3.23 7.44
C CYS A 78 11.71 4.74 7.24
N THR A 79 11.42 5.15 6.01
CA THR A 79 11.10 6.54 5.66
C THR A 79 9.83 6.59 4.83
N TRP A 80 9.06 7.67 4.97
CA TRP A 80 7.91 7.90 4.10
C TRP A 80 8.40 8.22 2.70
N TRP A 81 7.97 7.43 1.72
CA TRP A 81 8.27 7.71 0.33
C TRP A 81 7.30 8.77 -0.20
N THR A 82 7.85 9.76 -0.89
CA THR A 82 7.11 10.84 -1.54
C THR A 82 7.56 10.95 -2.99
N PRO A 83 6.63 11.01 -3.97
CA PRO A 83 6.99 11.22 -5.37
C PRO A 83 7.87 12.46 -5.55
N GLY A 84 8.96 12.33 -6.31
CA GLY A 84 9.85 13.45 -6.63
C GLY A 84 10.91 13.79 -5.58
N ARG A 85 11.05 12.99 -4.51
CA ARG A 85 12.20 13.05 -3.62
C ARG A 85 13.24 12.05 -4.13
N GLU A 86 14.42 12.51 -4.53
CA GLU A 86 15.55 11.62 -4.84
C GLU A 86 15.85 10.77 -3.59
N GLN A 87 16.08 9.48 -3.81
CA GLN A 87 16.49 8.52 -2.77
C GLN A 87 18.01 8.56 -2.59
#